data_AF-A0A920DNC6-F1
#
_entry.id   AF-A0A920DNC6-F1
#
_cell.length_a   1.000
_cell.length_b   1.000
_cell.length_c   1.000
_cell.angle_alpha   90.00
_cell.angle_beta   90.00
_cell.angle_gamma   90.00
#
_symmetry.space_group_name_H-M   'P 1'
#
loop_
_entity.id
_entity.type
_entity.pdbx_description
1 polymer ?
#
loop_
_entity_poly.entity_id
_entity_poly.type
_entity_poly.pdbx_seq_one_letter_code
_entity_poly.pdbx_strand_id
1 'polypeptide(L)'
;MLHNLINNLEKYFVKVLLFFINIYKVFISPYLGQNCRYHPTCSTYAKEALQIHGLRKGIALSLKRISKCHPFGGSGVDLVPGKDEPKN
;
A
#
# COMPACT_ATOMS: atom_id res chain seq x y z
N MET A 1 11.23 -13.22 22.53
CA MET A 1 11.18 -11.80 22.96
C MET A 1 11.56 -10.84 21.84
N LEU A 2 12.70 -11.04 21.16
CA LEU A 2 13.17 -10.18 20.05
C LEU A 2 12.18 -10.08 18.87
N HIS A 3 11.55 -11.19 18.49
CA HIS A 3 10.52 -11.22 17.42
C HIS A 3 9.29 -10.34 17.72
N ASN A 4 8.82 -10.26 18.97
CA ASN A 4 7.67 -9.42 19.32
C ASN A 4 8.01 -7.94 19.37
N LEU A 5 9.24 -7.59 19.75
CA LEU A 5 9.71 -6.21 19.74
C LEU A 5 9.85 -5.70 18.30
N ILE A 6 10.45 -6.52 17.42
CA ILE A 6 10.55 -6.24 15.98
C ILE A 6 9.15 -6.08 15.36
N ASN A 7 8.21 -6.96 15.68
CA ASN A 7 6.83 -6.87 15.15
C ASN A 7 6.11 -5.58 15.57
N ASN A 8 6.30 -5.11 16.80
CA ASN A 8 5.71 -3.85 17.26
C ASN A 8 6.40 -2.63 16.64
N LEU A 9 7.72 -2.68 16.49
CA LEU A 9 8.48 -1.61 15.82
C LEU A 9 8.11 -1.51 14.34
N GLU A 10 7.96 -2.65 13.67
CA GLU A 10 7.52 -2.71 12.28
C GLU A 10 6.13 -2.11 12.12
N LYS A 11 5.16 -2.45 12.99
CA LYS A 11 3.82 -1.82 12.97
C LYS A 11 3.87 -0.30 13.15
N TYR A 12 4.78 0.19 14.00
CA TYR A 12 4.95 1.63 14.21
C TYR A 12 5.50 2.31 12.95
N PHE A 13 6.49 1.68 12.31
CA PHE A 13 7.07 2.15 11.06
C PHE A 13 6.07 2.12 9.91
N VAL A 14 5.18 1.11 9.82
CA VAL A 14 4.07 1.08 8.85
C VAL A 14 3.25 2.36 8.97
N LYS A 15 2.89 2.72 10.21
CA LYS A 15 2.02 3.86 10.50
C LYS A 15 2.67 5.17 10.09
N VAL A 16 3.96 5.33 10.38
CA VAL A 16 4.74 6.50 9.96
C VAL A 16 4.82 6.56 8.43
N LEU A 17 5.13 5.45 7.77
CA LEU A 17 5.24 5.42 6.31
C LEU A 17 3.89 5.69 5.63
N LEU A 18 2.80 5.12 6.15
CA LEU A 18 1.43 5.41 5.70
C LEU A 18 1.09 6.88 5.89
N PHE A 19 1.53 7.50 6.98
CA PHE A 19 1.32 8.92 7.23
C PHE A 19 2.02 9.79 6.17
N PHE A 20 3.28 9.51 5.85
CA PHE A 20 3.99 10.20 4.77
C PHE A 20 3.34 9.98 3.40
N ILE A 21 2.94 8.74 3.08
CA ILE A 21 2.23 8.43 1.84
C ILE A 21 0.89 9.18 1.76
N ASN A 22 0.18 9.31 2.89
CA ASN A 22 -1.10 10.00 2.93
C ASN A 22 -0.95 11.52 2.87
N ILE A 23 0.11 12.09 3.47
CA ILE A 23 0.47 13.51 3.25
C ILE A 23 0.80 13.72 1.78
N TYR A 24 1.63 12.87 1.18
CA TYR A 24 1.96 12.98 -0.23
C TYR A 24 0.69 12.88 -1.09
N LYS A 25 -0.22 11.96 -0.77
CA LYS A 25 -1.53 11.88 -1.42
C LYS A 25 -2.34 13.17 -1.21
N VAL A 26 -2.49 13.70 -0.01
CA VAL A 26 -3.36 14.87 0.22
C VAL A 26 -2.80 16.14 -0.42
N PHE A 27 -1.48 16.30 -0.44
CA PHE A 27 -0.83 17.48 -1.02
C PHE A 27 -0.62 17.37 -2.54
N ILE A 28 -0.27 16.19 -3.06
CA ILE A 28 0.03 15.98 -4.49
C ILE A 28 -1.19 15.46 -5.26
N SER A 29 -2.06 14.62 -4.69
CA SER A 29 -3.25 14.08 -5.39
C SER A 29 -4.22 15.14 -5.94
N PRO A 30 -4.49 16.29 -5.28
CA PRO A 30 -5.33 17.31 -5.91
C PRO A 30 -4.65 17.95 -7.13
N TYR A 31 -3.31 17.93 -7.18
CA TYR A 31 -2.52 18.48 -8.29
C TYR A 31 -2.27 17.45 -9.41
N LEU A 32 -2.37 16.16 -9.12
CA LEU A 32 -1.99 15.07 -10.03
C LEU A 32 -3.18 14.32 -10.67
N GLY A 33 -4.43 14.64 -10.31
CA GLY A 33 -5.64 13.99 -10.83
C GLY A 33 -5.71 12.48 -10.51
N GLN A 34 -6.66 11.76 -11.14
CA GLN A 34 -6.76 10.29 -11.05
C GLN A 34 -5.64 9.61 -11.87
N ASN A 35 -4.37 9.84 -11.51
CA ASN A 35 -3.22 9.26 -12.20
C ASN A 35 -3.01 7.76 -11.91
N CYS A 36 -3.83 7.19 -11.02
CA CYS A 36 -3.83 5.75 -10.78
C CYS A 36 -4.50 5.03 -11.96
N ARG A 37 -3.69 4.46 -12.84
CA ARG A 37 -4.15 3.63 -13.96
C ARG A 37 -4.80 2.31 -13.56
N TYR A 38 -4.65 1.91 -12.29
CA TYR A 38 -5.23 0.70 -11.74
C TYR A 38 -6.30 0.99 -10.68
N HIS A 39 -7.34 0.16 -10.66
CA HIS A 39 -8.38 0.15 -9.64
C HIS A 39 -8.21 -1.05 -8.69
N PRO A 40 -8.39 -0.87 -7.37
CA PRO A 40 -8.50 0.40 -6.65
C PRO A 40 -7.17 1.20 -6.69
N THR A 41 -7.21 2.48 -6.30
CA THR A 41 -6.04 3.38 -6.37
C THR A 41 -4.82 2.79 -5.65
N CYS A 42 -3.60 3.15 -6.07
CA CYS A 42 -2.35 2.67 -5.44
C CYS A 42 -2.33 2.88 -3.92
N SER A 43 -2.90 3.99 -3.44
CA SER A 43 -3.03 4.27 -2.01
C SER A 43 -3.99 3.32 -1.27
N THR A 44 -5.12 2.97 -1.91
CA THR A 44 -6.08 2.02 -1.37
C THR A 44 -5.48 0.62 -1.34
N TYR A 45 -4.83 0.22 -2.45
CA TYR A 45 -4.11 -1.05 -2.52
C TYR A 45 -3.02 -1.14 -1.45
N ALA A 46 -2.26 -0.06 -1.23
CA ALA A 46 -1.22 -0.05 -0.22
C ALA A 46 -1.77 -0.22 1.20
N LYS A 47 -2.89 0.45 1.50
CA LYS A 47 -3.58 0.31 2.77
C LYS A 47 -4.06 -1.13 2.99
N GLU A 48 -4.73 -1.72 1.99
CA GLU A 48 -5.20 -3.11 2.07
C GLU A 48 -4.03 -4.10 2.19
N ALA A 49 -2.95 -3.91 1.41
CA ALA A 49 -1.77 -4.78 1.44
C ALA A 49 -1.09 -4.78 2.80
N LEU A 50 -0.97 -3.61 3.43
CA LEU A 50 -0.43 -3.47 4.78
C LEU A 50 -1.36 -4.07 5.85
N GLN A 51 -2.68 -4.00 5.66
CA GLN A 51 -3.66 -4.58 6.59
C GLN A 51 -3.75 -6.11 6.50
N ILE A 52 -3.57 -6.68 5.32
CA ILE A 52 -3.66 -8.14 5.07
C ILE A 52 -2.31 -8.81 5.32
N HIS A 53 -1.21 -8.27 4.77
CA HIS A 53 0.10 -8.94 4.79
C HIS A 53 1.11 -8.37 5.80
N GLY A 54 0.79 -7.29 6.49
CA GLY A 54 1.72 -6.60 7.39
C GLY A 54 2.77 -5.75 6.67
N LEU A 55 3.78 -5.23 7.40
CA LEU A 55 4.76 -4.25 6.87
C LEU A 55 5.55 -4.80 5.68
N ARG A 56 6.26 -5.91 5.86
CA ARG A 56 7.23 -6.41 4.87
C ARG A 56 6.58 -6.73 3.52
N LYS A 57 5.59 -7.62 3.52
CA LYS A 57 4.87 -8.01 2.30
C LYS A 57 3.96 -6.89 1.80
N GLY A 58 3.33 -6.13 2.70
CA GLY A 58 2.48 -5.00 2.32
C GLY A 58 3.25 -3.90 1.61
N ILE A 59 4.45 -3.53 2.09
CA ILE A 59 5.34 -2.58 1.39
C ILE A 59 5.79 -3.14 0.05
N ALA A 60 6.25 -4.39 0.00
CA ALA A 60 6.70 -5.00 -1.25
C ALA A 60 5.60 -5.00 -2.33
N LEU A 61 4.37 -5.35 -1.97
CA LEU A 61 3.21 -5.32 -2.86
C LEU A 61 2.86 -3.88 -3.28
N SER A 62 2.85 -2.95 -2.33
CA SER A 62 2.57 -1.52 -2.57
C SER A 62 3.57 -0.88 -3.53
N LEU A 63 4.87 -1.08 -3.28
CA LEU A 63 5.94 -0.56 -4.13
C LEU A 63 5.90 -1.18 -5.51
N LYS A 64 5.68 -2.50 -5.62
CA LYS A 64 5.50 -3.17 -6.90
C LYS A 64 4.33 -2.59 -7.70
N ARG A 65 3.23 -2.24 -7.03
CA ARG A 65 2.06 -1.60 -7.65
C ARG A 65 2.36 -0.17 -8.11
N ILE A 66 3.05 0.63 -7.29
CA ILE A 66 3.45 2.00 -7.63
C ILE A 66 4.43 1.98 -8.82
N SER A 67 5.43 1.09 -8.82
CA SER A 67 6.36 0.92 -9.95
C SER A 67 5.68 0.49 -11.24
N LYS A 68 4.51 -0.18 -11.18
CA LYS A 68 3.69 -0.51 -12.36
C LYS A 68 2.74 0.61 -12.79
N CYS A 69 2.51 1.59 -11.92
CA CYS A 69 1.61 2.72 -12.16
C CYS A 69 2.35 3.89 -12.83
N HIS A 70 2.92 3.63 -14.02
CA HIS A 70 3.56 4.63 -14.87
C HIS A 70 2.76 4.81 -16.17
N PRO A 71 2.89 5.94 -16.90
CA PRO A 71 2.14 6.18 -18.14
C PRO A 71 2.48 5.21 -19.28
N PHE A 72 3.63 4.52 -19.20
CA PHE A 72 4.01 3.42 -20.10
C PHE A 72 3.72 2.03 -19.50
N GLY A 73 3.07 1.99 -18.34
CA GLY A 73 2.66 0.78 -17.66
C GLY A 73 1.23 0.37 -18.03
N GLY A 74 0.81 -0.79 -17.53
CA GLY A 74 -0.55 -1.28 -17.75
C GLY A 74 -1.63 -0.50 -17.00
N SER A 75 -2.88 -0.87 -17.25
CA SER A 75 -4.08 -0.36 -16.56
C SER A 75 -5.05 -1.50 -16.32
N GLY A 76 -5.83 -1.44 -15.25
CA GLY A 76 -6.86 -2.45 -14.98
C GLY A 76 -7.21 -2.61 -13.50
N VAL A 77 -7.92 -3.69 -13.17
CA VAL A 77 -8.27 -4.00 -11.78
C VAL A 77 -7.26 -4.99 -11.23
N ASP A 78 -6.61 -4.63 -10.12
CA ASP A 78 -5.68 -5.52 -9.43
C ASP A 78 -5.98 -5.43 -7.92
N LEU A 79 -6.36 -6.55 -7.32
CA LEU A 79 -6.78 -6.64 -5.92
C LEU A 79 -5.63 -7.21 -5.08
N VAL A 80 -5.60 -6.85 -3.80
CA VAL A 80 -4.59 -7.42 -2.90
C VAL A 80 -4.88 -8.92 -2.76
N PRO A 81 -3.90 -9.80 -3.04
CA PRO A 81 -4.08 -11.24 -2.85
C PRO A 81 -4.37 -11.54 -1.37
N GLY A 82 -5.34 -12.39 -1.05
CA GLY A 82 -5.73 -12.70 0.35
C GLY A 82 -6.84 -11.80 0.93
N LYS A 83 -7.50 -10.96 0.11
CA LYS A 83 -8.71 -10.24 0.52
C LYS A 83 -9.90 -11.17 0.82
N ASP A 84 -9.85 -12.42 0.33
CA ASP A 84 -10.91 -13.41 0.45
C ASP A 84 -10.71 -14.42 1.61
N GLU A 85 -9.67 -14.26 2.42
CA GLU A 85 -9.40 -15.18 3.53
C GLU A 85 -10.07 -14.70 4.83
N PRO A 86 -11.05 -15.44 5.39
CA PRO A 86 -11.71 -15.05 6.62
C PRO A 86 -10.71 -15.07 7.78
N LYS A 87 -10.64 -13.95 8.50
CA LYS A 87 -9.91 -13.86 9.77
C LYS A 87 -10.69 -14.69 10.80
N ASN A 88 -10.24 -15.92 11.06
CA ASN A 88 -10.61 -16.71 12.24
C ASN A 88 -9.84 -16.20 13.46
#